data_AF-A0A6G2HIL2-F1
#
_entry.id   AF-A0A6G2HIL2-F1
#
_cell.length_a   1.000
_cell.length_b   1.000
_cell.length_c   1.000
_cell.angle_alpha   90.00
_cell.angle_beta   90.00
_cell.angle_gamma   90.00
#
_symmetry.space_group_name_H-M   'P 1'
#
loop_
_entity.id
_entity.type
_entity.pdbx_description
1 polymer ?
#
loop_
_entity_poly.entity_id
_entity_poly.type
_entity_poly.pdbx_seq_one_letter_code
_entity_poly.pdbx_strand_id
1 'polypeptide(L)'
;MGETFSIAAGDTAPRIQAVLRDGAGDGVKLTGADVRFQVHQPRGGDVIIDEPAEVIDDEAGVVRYSWDKSDTNELGRYRAEFVVTYNSGTVETFPNVGAHDVVITR
;
A
#
# COMPACT_ATOMS: atom_id res chain seq x y z
N MET A 1 6.54 9.20 -6.76
CA MET A 1 5.66 8.69 -7.81
C MET A 1 5.38 7.24 -7.49
N GLY A 2 4.12 6.79 -7.60
CA GLY A 2 3.75 5.41 -7.29
C GLY A 2 4.27 4.38 -8.29
N GLU A 3 4.31 3.13 -7.85
CA GLU A 3 4.70 1.95 -8.63
C GLU A 3 3.47 1.22 -9.17
N THR A 4 3.65 0.31 -10.13
CA THR A 4 2.58 -0.57 -10.62
C THR A 4 2.78 -1.99 -10.14
N PHE A 5 1.78 -2.53 -9.44
CA PHE A 5 1.69 -3.92 -9.03
C PHE A 5 0.68 -4.66 -9.93
N SER A 6 1.04 -5.86 -10.38
CA SER A 6 0.17 -6.68 -11.24
C SER A 6 0.05 -8.08 -10.66
N ILE A 7 -1.17 -8.61 -10.63
CA ILE A 7 -1.50 -9.92 -10.07
C ILE A 7 -2.64 -10.58 -10.86
N ALA A 8 -2.69 -11.91 -10.87
CA ALA A 8 -3.80 -12.65 -11.44
C ALA A 8 -4.93 -12.84 -10.40
N ALA A 9 -6.17 -12.93 -10.87
CA ALA A 9 -7.32 -13.05 -9.99
C ALA A 9 -7.32 -14.38 -9.23
N GLY A 10 -7.51 -14.32 -7.92
CA GLY A 10 -7.46 -15.47 -7.01
C GLY A 10 -6.05 -15.85 -6.54
N ASP A 11 -5.01 -15.22 -7.07
CA ASP A 11 -3.65 -15.39 -6.56
C ASP A 11 -3.45 -14.58 -5.27
N THR A 12 -2.55 -15.09 -4.42
CA THR A 12 -2.05 -14.40 -3.23
C THR A 12 -0.56 -14.03 -3.35
N ALA A 13 0.02 -14.25 -4.53
CA ALA A 13 1.40 -13.93 -4.86
C ALA A 13 1.47 -13.26 -6.24
N PRO A 14 2.40 -12.30 -6.46
CA PRO A 14 3.39 -11.80 -5.50
C PRO A 14 2.77 -10.85 -4.46
N ARG A 15 3.38 -10.83 -3.27
CA ARG A 15 3.10 -9.81 -2.24
C ARG A 15 3.59 -8.43 -2.69
N ILE A 16 2.91 -7.39 -2.25
CA ILE A 16 3.36 -6.02 -2.46
C ILE A 16 4.45 -5.70 -1.44
N GLN A 17 5.54 -5.08 -1.88
CA GLN A 17 6.54 -4.49 -0.99
C GLN A 17 6.90 -3.10 -1.53
N ALA A 18 6.94 -2.12 -0.63
CA ALA A 18 7.27 -0.75 -0.97
C ALA A 18 8.23 -0.15 0.06
N VAL A 19 8.99 0.86 -0.35
CA VAL A 19 9.79 1.70 0.55
C VAL A 19 9.07 3.04 0.67
N LEU A 20 8.59 3.35 1.87
CA LEU A 20 7.94 4.61 2.19
C LEU A 20 9.03 5.68 2.35
N ARG A 21 9.01 6.69 1.49
CA ARG A 21 10.06 7.70 1.40
C ARG A 21 9.51 9.09 1.65
N ASP A 22 10.27 9.90 2.36
CA ASP A 22 9.95 11.31 2.59
C ASP A 22 10.16 12.17 1.33
N GLY A 23 9.92 13.48 1.46
CA GLY A 23 10.14 14.45 0.39
C GLY A 23 11.60 14.61 -0.07
N ALA A 24 12.58 14.14 0.70
CA ALA A 24 14.00 14.09 0.33
C ALA A 24 14.36 12.78 -0.40
N GLY A 25 13.48 11.78 -0.35
CA GLY A 25 13.67 10.47 -0.97
C GLY A 25 14.29 9.42 -0.03
N ASP A 26 14.47 9.77 1.24
CA ASP A 26 14.98 8.87 2.28
C ASP A 26 13.85 8.06 2.90
N GLY A 27 14.14 6.84 3.35
CA GLY A 27 13.16 5.97 4.01
C GLY A 27 12.65 6.60 5.31
N VAL A 28 11.33 6.60 5.52
CA VAL A 28 10.73 7.13 6.75
C VAL A 28 10.85 6.14 7.90
N LYS A 29 11.07 6.66 9.12
CA LYS A 29 11.07 5.83 10.33
C LYS A 29 9.64 5.45 10.74
N LEU A 30 9.39 4.16 10.88
CA LEU A 30 8.09 3.57 11.21
C LEU A 30 8.03 2.97 12.61
N THR A 31 9.03 3.23 13.47
CA THR A 31 9.10 2.66 14.82
C THR A 31 7.85 2.98 15.63
N GLY A 32 7.05 1.95 15.92
CA GLY A 32 5.79 2.06 16.63
C GLY A 32 4.66 2.76 15.87
N ALA A 33 4.79 2.96 14.57
CA ALA A 33 3.71 3.44 13.72
C ALA A 33 2.75 2.29 13.34
N ASP A 34 1.48 2.63 13.13
CA ASP A 34 0.51 1.75 12.49
C ASP A 34 0.50 2.01 10.98
N VAL A 35 0.57 0.96 10.17
CA VAL A 35 0.57 1.08 8.70
C VAL A 35 -0.59 0.29 8.13
N ARG A 36 -1.46 0.96 7.37
CA ARG A 36 -2.57 0.34 6.66
C ARG A 36 -2.36 0.42 5.16
N PHE A 37 -2.63 -0.68 4.48
CA PHE A 37 -2.70 -0.74 3.02
C PHE A 37 -4.14 -0.47 2.59
N GLN A 38 -4.33 0.61 1.84
CA GLN A 38 -5.64 1.03 1.34
C GLN A 38 -5.69 0.90 -0.17
N VAL A 39 -6.76 0.31 -0.69
CA VAL A 39 -7.04 0.24 -2.12
C VAL A 39 -8.36 0.92 -2.43
N HIS A 40 -8.35 1.77 -3.45
CA HIS A 40 -9.49 2.56 -3.89
C HIS A 40 -9.89 2.19 -5.31
N GLN A 41 -11.17 2.43 -5.62
CA GLN A 41 -11.64 2.41 -7.00
C GLN A 41 -10.84 3.38 -7.91
N PRO A 42 -10.68 3.07 -9.21
CA PRO A 42 -9.82 3.82 -10.13
C PRO A 42 -10.19 5.29 -10.32
N ARG A 43 -11.45 5.67 -10.05
CA ARG A 43 -11.94 7.05 -10.16
C ARG A 43 -11.87 7.83 -8.84
N GLY A 44 -11.31 7.23 -7.78
CA GLY A 44 -11.34 7.77 -6.43
C GLY A 44 -12.73 7.64 -5.81
N GLY A 45 -12.80 7.51 -4.49
CA GLY A 45 -14.05 7.35 -3.75
C GLY A 45 -13.94 6.27 -2.70
N ASP A 46 -14.47 5.09 -3.02
CA ASP A 46 -14.60 4.01 -2.05
C ASP A 46 -13.27 3.27 -1.84
N VAL A 47 -12.89 3.15 -0.56
CA VAL A 47 -11.86 2.23 -0.09
C VAL A 47 -12.48 0.83 -0.12
N ILE A 48 -11.93 -0.06 -0.93
CA ILE A 48 -12.38 -1.45 -1.09
C ILE A 48 -11.53 -2.43 -0.27
N ILE A 49 -10.30 -2.06 0.05
CA ILE A 49 -9.41 -2.79 0.95
C ILE A 49 -8.84 -1.78 1.92
N ASP A 50 -8.93 -2.08 3.21
CA ASP A 50 -8.35 -1.29 4.29
C ASP A 50 -7.84 -2.25 5.36
N GLU A 51 -6.63 -2.76 5.18
CA GLU A 51 -6.07 -3.85 5.97
C GLU A 51 -4.67 -3.49 6.49
N PRO A 52 -4.22 -4.07 7.61
CA PRO A 52 -2.89 -3.78 8.14
C PRO A 52 -1.78 -4.25 7.19
N ALA A 53 -0.74 -3.44 7.02
CA ALA A 53 0.49 -3.81 6.33
C ALA A 53 1.57 -4.24 7.34
N GLU A 54 2.41 -5.18 6.94
CA GLU A 54 3.55 -5.62 7.73
C GLU A 54 4.73 -4.65 7.55
N VAL A 55 5.29 -4.16 8.66
CA VAL A 55 6.55 -3.40 8.66
C VAL A 55 7.72 -4.39 8.67
N ILE A 56 8.53 -4.38 7.61
CA ILE A 56 9.65 -5.31 7.42
C ILE A 56 10.96 -4.71 7.94
N ASP A 57 11.14 -3.41 7.74
CA ASP A 57 12.27 -2.64 8.24
C ASP A 57 11.74 -1.25 8.64
N ASP A 58 11.66 -1.02 9.94
CA ASP A 58 11.09 0.21 10.48
C ASP A 58 12.07 1.39 10.39
N GLU A 59 13.38 1.14 10.34
CA GLU A 59 14.38 2.21 10.20
C GLU A 59 14.49 2.69 8.75
N ALA A 60 14.31 1.79 7.78
CA ALA A 60 14.38 2.09 6.34
C ALA A 60 13.01 2.33 5.68
N GLY A 61 11.91 2.23 6.43
CA GLY A 61 10.56 2.47 5.92
C GLY A 61 10.06 1.38 4.95
N VAL A 62 10.50 0.14 5.10
CA VAL A 62 10.11 -0.96 4.22
C VAL A 62 8.85 -1.62 4.75
N VAL A 63 7.80 -1.63 3.93
CA VAL A 63 6.50 -2.22 4.26
C VAL A 63 6.10 -3.26 3.23
N ARG A 64 5.22 -4.18 3.64
CA ARG A 64 4.74 -5.27 2.82
C ARG A 64 3.26 -5.51 3.07
N TYR A 65 2.53 -5.76 1.99
CA TYR A 65 1.16 -6.23 2.06
C TYR A 65 1.04 -7.60 1.40
N SER A 66 0.40 -8.54 2.09
CA SER A 66 0.13 -9.89 1.60
C SER A 66 -1.35 -9.99 1.27
N TRP A 67 -1.66 -10.34 0.03
CA TRP A 67 -3.02 -10.46 -0.45
C TRP A 67 -3.77 -11.63 0.20
N ASP A 68 -5.04 -11.40 0.51
CA ASP A 68 -6.02 -12.46 0.66
C ASP A 68 -6.70 -12.79 -0.66
N LYS A 69 -7.26 -14.00 -0.76
CA LYS A 69 -7.98 -14.45 -1.97
C LYS A 69 -9.17 -13.55 -2.31
N SER A 70 -9.80 -12.94 -1.31
CA SER A 70 -10.91 -12.00 -1.52
C SER A 70 -10.48 -10.76 -2.29
N ASP A 71 -9.26 -10.30 -2.06
CA ASP A 71 -8.75 -9.00 -2.51
C ASP A 71 -8.50 -8.98 -4.02
N THR A 72 -8.20 -10.15 -4.59
CA THR A 72 -7.88 -10.31 -6.02
C THR A 72 -9.05 -10.87 -6.83
N ASN A 73 -10.25 -11.00 -6.27
CA ASN A 73 -11.39 -11.59 -6.99
C ASN A 73 -12.00 -10.66 -8.04
N GLU A 74 -11.85 -9.34 -7.88
CA GLU A 74 -12.41 -8.37 -8.81
C GLU A 74 -11.34 -7.91 -9.82
N LEU A 75 -11.60 -8.19 -11.09
CA LEU A 75 -10.72 -7.76 -12.18
C LEU A 75 -10.80 -6.24 -12.36
N GLY A 76 -9.67 -5.58 -12.51
CA GLY A 76 -9.68 -4.15 -12.72
C GLY A 76 -8.33 -3.46 -12.52
N ARG A 77 -8.38 -2.15 -12.64
CA ARG A 77 -7.28 -1.26 -12.22
C ARG A 77 -7.75 -0.49 -11.00
N TYR A 78 -6.90 -0.42 -10.00
CA TYR A 78 -7.18 0.19 -8.71
C TYR A 78 -6.02 1.08 -8.30
N ARG A 79 -6.24 1.94 -7.32
CA ARG A 79 -5.22 2.80 -6.74
C ARG A 79 -4.93 2.36 -5.32
N ALA A 80 -3.66 2.20 -4.98
CA ALA A 80 -3.26 1.76 -3.67
C ALA A 80 -2.33 2.76 -2.97
N GLU A 81 -2.51 2.89 -1.67
CA GLU A 81 -1.78 3.81 -0.80
C GLU A 81 -1.44 3.10 0.52
N PHE A 82 -0.31 3.48 1.12
CA PHE A 82 0.04 3.12 2.48
C PHE A 82 -0.24 4.32 3.39
N VAL A 83 -1.15 4.15 4.33
CA VAL A 83 -1.50 5.17 5.32
C VAL A 83 -0.79 4.85 6.63
N VAL A 84 0.12 5.72 7.04
CA VAL A 84 0.91 5.58 8.26
C VAL A 84 0.33 6.50 9.33
N THR A 85 -0.02 5.93 10.48
CA THR A 85 -0.35 6.69 11.69
C THR A 85 0.81 6.58 12.68
N TYR A 86 1.50 7.69 12.92
CA TYR A 86 2.63 7.75 13.84
C TYR A 86 2.17 7.79 15.31
N ASN A 87 3.07 7.48 16.24
CA ASN A 87 2.83 7.55 17.69
C ASN A 87 2.37 8.94 18.18
N SER A 88 2.74 10.00 17.45
CA SER A 88 2.27 11.38 17.67
C SER A 88 0.80 11.59 17.33
N GLY A 89 0.15 10.61 16.69
CA GLY A 89 -1.20 10.72 16.11
C GLY A 89 -1.24 11.42 14.76
N THR A 90 -0.10 11.85 14.22
CA THR A 90 -0.03 12.40 12.86
C THR A 90 -0.17 11.30 11.84
N VAL A 91 -0.84 11.60 10.73
CA VAL A 91 -1.07 10.65 9.63
C VAL A 91 -0.34 11.14 8.39
N GLU A 92 0.34 10.22 7.70
CA GLU A 92 0.98 10.46 6.41
C GLU A 92 0.61 9.36 5.42
N THR A 93 0.33 9.75 4.18
CA THR A 93 -0.07 8.83 3.11
C THR A 93 1.03 8.73 2.06
N PHE A 94 1.31 7.50 1.65
CA PHE A 94 2.34 7.15 0.68
C PHE A 94 1.75 6.40 -0.53
N PRO A 95 2.21 6.73 -1.75
CA PRO A 95 3.20 7.75 -2.06
C PRO A 95 2.65 9.16 -1.79
N ASN A 96 3.49 10.11 -1.35
CA ASN A 96 3.03 11.48 -1.06
C ASN A 96 2.49 12.21 -2.31
N VAL A 97 2.73 11.67 -3.51
CA VAL A 97 2.23 12.16 -4.79
C VAL A 97 1.68 11.00 -5.62
N GLY A 98 0.39 11.07 -5.95
CA GLY A 98 -0.32 10.04 -6.70
C GLY A 98 -0.67 8.83 -5.84
N ALA A 99 -0.74 7.66 -6.46
CA ALA A 99 -0.97 6.38 -5.80
C ALA A 99 -0.18 5.29 -6.53
N HIS A 100 -0.01 4.13 -5.91
CA HIS A 100 0.40 2.93 -6.63
C HIS A 100 -0.75 2.45 -7.54
N ASP A 101 -0.44 1.97 -8.73
CA ASP A 101 -1.42 1.28 -9.57
C ASP A 101 -1.45 -0.21 -9.19
N VAL A 102 -2.64 -0.75 -8.94
CA VAL A 102 -2.85 -2.19 -8.77
C VAL A 102 -3.67 -2.69 -9.95
N VAL A 103 -3.15 -3.68 -10.67
CA VAL A 103 -3.81 -4.26 -11.84
C VAL A 103 -4.08 -5.74 -11.58
N ILE A 104 -5.36 -6.09 -11.47
CA ILE A 104 -5.81 -7.46 -11.31
C ILE A 104 -6.27 -7.98 -12.68
N THR A 105 -5.63 -9.05 -13.13
CA THR A 105 -5.80 -9.65 -14.46
C THR A 105 -6.30 -11.09 -14.36
N ARG A 106 -6.66 -11.70 -15.49
CA ARG A 106 -7.07 -13.12 -15.55
C ARG A 106 -5.87 -14.01 -15.80
#